data_AF-A0A0C1D8X3-F1
#
_entry.id   AF-A0A0C1D8X3-F1
#
_cell.length_a   1.000
_cell.length_b   1.000
_cell.length_c   1.000
_cell.angle_alpha   90.00
_cell.angle_beta   90.00
_cell.angle_gamma   90.00
#
_symmetry.space_group_name_H-M   'P 1'
#
loop_
_entity.id
_entity.type
_entity.pdbx_description
1 polymer ?
#
loop_
_entity_poly.entity_id
_entity_poly.type
_entity_poly.pdbx_seq_one_letter_code
_entity_poly.pdbx_strand_id
1 'polypeptide(L)' 'MEFPHELKELYPDQIIEVRGNADALTVILDKNVDLHQFKAELVKKFSGLEEQQILFIKHEDKQDFEKLVLE' A
#
# COMPACT_ATOMS: atom_id res chain seq x y z
N MET A 1 -10.98 8.75 9.56
CA MET A 1 -9.75 8.97 8.77
C MET A 1 -9.79 7.98 7.62
N GLU A 2 -9.69 8.46 6.38
CA GLU A 2 -9.76 7.63 5.17
C GLU A 2 -8.36 7.34 4.65
N PHE A 3 -7.62 6.49 5.37
CA PHE A 3 -6.31 5.98 4.98
C PHE A 3 -6.22 5.48 3.51
N PRO A 4 -7.24 4.79 2.92
CA PRO A 4 -7.24 4.44 1.49
C PRO A 4 -7.24 5.65 0.54
N HIS A 5 -7.91 6.74 0.91
CA HIS A 5 -7.95 7.94 0.08
C HIS A 5 -6.59 8.65 0.11
N GLU A 6 -6.01 8.79 1.30
CA GLU A 6 -4.67 9.36 1.47
C GLU A 6 -3.61 8.61 0.68
N LEU A 7 -3.62 7.27 0.68
CA LEU A 7 -2.66 6.49 -0.10
C LEU A 7 -2.73 6.81 -1.60
N LYS A 8 -3.94 6.84 -2.17
CA LYS A 8 -4.13 7.14 -3.59
C LYS A 8 -3.72 8.58 -3.93
N GLU A 9 -3.97 9.54 -3.04
CA GLU A 9 -3.54 10.93 -3.21
C GLU A 9 -2.03 11.11 -3.04
N LEU A 10 -1.39 10.32 -2.18
CA LEU A 10 0.06 10.37 -1.96
C LEU A 10 0.86 9.75 -3.12
N TYR A 11 0.27 8.76 -3.80
CA TYR A 11 0.94 7.99 -4.84
C TYR A 11 0.07 7.79 -6.10
N PRO A 12 -0.49 8.85 -6.70
CA PRO A 12 -1.45 8.74 -7.80
C PRO A 12 -0.84 8.15 -9.07
N ASP A 13 0.45 8.39 -9.32
CA ASP A 13 1.19 7.85 -10.47
C ASP A 13 1.66 6.41 -10.26
N GLN A 14 1.67 5.93 -9.01
CA GLN A 14 2.17 4.59 -8.66
C GLN A 14 1.02 3.62 -8.36
N ILE A 15 -0.09 4.13 -7.85
CA ILE A 15 -1.25 3.33 -7.45
C ILE A 15 -2.34 3.45 -8.52
N ILE A 16 -2.63 2.33 -9.17
CA ILE A 16 -3.75 2.21 -10.10
C ILE A 16 -5.06 2.20 -9.32
N GLU A 17 -5.11 1.40 -8.25
CA GLU A 17 -6.33 1.18 -7.50
C GLU A 17 -6.06 0.84 -6.03
N VAL A 18 -6.91 1.35 -5.14
CA VAL A 18 -6.93 0.98 -3.72
C VAL A 18 -8.29 0.38 -3.41
N ARG A 19 -8.31 -0.82 -2.83
CA ARG A 19 -9.52 -1.52 -2.39
C ARG A 19 -9.31 -2.07 -1.00
N GLY A 20 -10.22 -1.83 -0.08
CA GLY A 20 -10.14 -2.43 1.24
C GLY A 20 -10.92 -1.65 2.28
N ASN A 21 -10.75 -2.07 3.53
CA ASN A 21 -11.44 -1.51 4.69
C ASN A 21 -10.40 -0.96 5.69
N ALA A 22 -10.85 -0.37 6.79
CA ALA A 22 -9.99 0.22 7.82
C ALA A 22 -8.97 -0.75 8.45
N ASP A 23 -9.20 -2.06 8.34
CA ASP A 23 -8.38 -3.13 8.94
C ASP A 23 -7.39 -3.76 7.94
N ALA A 24 -7.73 -3.74 6.65
CA ALA A 24 -6.96 -4.38 5.59
C ALA A 24 -7.16 -3.68 4.25
N LEU A 25 -6.05 -3.25 3.65
CA LEU A 25 -6.04 -2.44 2.44
C LEU A 25 -5.27 -3.13 1.32
N THR A 26 -5.91 -3.33 0.19
CA THR A 26 -5.27 -3.83 -1.03
C THR A 26 -4.90 -2.65 -1.92
N VAL A 27 -3.63 -2.54 -2.28
CA VAL A 27 -3.11 -1.51 -3.16
C VAL A 27 -2.59 -2.18 -4.42
N ILE A 28 -3.15 -1.83 -5.56
CA ILE A 28 -2.72 -2.29 -6.87
C ILE A 28 -1.78 -1.22 -7.43
N LEU A 29 -0.51 -1.59 -7.54
CA LEU A 29 0.55 -0.76 -8.08
C LEU A 29 0.68 -0.97 -9.59
N ASP A 30 1.04 0.11 -10.26
CA ASP A 30 1.47 0.08 -11.66
C ASP A 30 2.71 -0.81 -11.82
N LYS A 31 2.80 -1.48 -12.97
CA LYS A 31 3.90 -2.41 -13.29
C LYS A 31 5.28 -1.75 -13.28
N ASN A 32 5.36 -0.43 -13.45
CA ASN A 32 6.61 0.32 -13.45
C ASN A 32 7.08 0.68 -12.03
N VAL A 33 6.26 0.44 -11.00
CA VAL A 33 6.57 0.80 -9.61
C VAL A 33 7.44 -0.28 -8.99
N ASP A 34 8.52 0.08 -8.30
CA ASP A 34 9.29 -0.92 -7.58
C ASP A 34 8.62 -1.29 -6.25
N LEU A 35 8.15 -2.54 -6.15
CA LEU A 35 7.43 -3.06 -4.98
C LEU A 35 8.28 -3.00 -3.70
N HIS A 36 9.60 -3.24 -3.80
CA HIS A 36 10.49 -3.19 -2.65
C HIS A 36 10.69 -1.76 -2.17
N GLN A 37 10.92 -0.83 -3.09
CA GLN A 37 11.06 0.58 -2.75
C GLN A 37 9.77 1.14 -2.14
N PHE A 38 8.61 0.84 -2.74
CA PHE A 38 7.32 1.29 -2.25
C PHE A 38 7.02 0.80 -0.82
N LYS A 39 7.28 -0.49 -0.55
CA LYS A 39 7.16 -1.04 0.81
C LYS A 39 8.06 -0.32 1.82
N ALA A 40 9.32 -0.06 1.45
CA ALA A 40 10.26 0.63 2.34
C ALA A 40 9.81 2.06 2.66
N GLU A 41 9.29 2.78 1.67
CA GLU A 41 8.73 4.12 1.84
C GLU A 41 7.47 4.10 2.72
N LEU A 42 6.57 3.12 2.52
CA LEU A 42 5.39 2.95 3.37
C LEU A 42 5.78 2.67 4.82
N VAL A 43 6.66 1.69 5.07
CA VAL A 43 7.12 1.38 6.43
C VAL A 43 7.73 2.62 7.08
N LYS A 44 8.56 3.37 6.35
CA LYS A 44 9.20 4.58 6.89
C LYS A 44 8.19 5.69 7.21
N LYS A 45 7.19 5.88 6.35
CA LYS A 45 6.21 6.98 6.46
C LYS A 45 5.13 6.68 7.50
N PHE A 46 4.77 5.41 7.62
CA PHE A 46 3.78 4.89 8.56
C PHE A 46 4.43 4.08 9.69
N SER A 47 5.69 4.38 10.01
CA SER A 47 6.37 3.79 11.17
C SER A 47 5.82 4.45 12.44
N GLY A 48 5.39 3.65 13.42
CA GLY A 48 4.83 4.14 14.67
C GLY A 48 3.32 4.39 14.60
N LEU A 49 2.61 3.53 13.87
CA LEU A 49 1.15 3.49 13.96
C LEU A 49 0.78 2.91 15.33
N GLU A 50 -0.20 3.53 16.00
CA GLU A 50 -0.70 3.01 17.29
C GLU A 50 -1.38 1.64 17.14
N GLU A 51 -1.84 1.31 15.92
CA GLU A 51 -2.49 0.04 15.58
C GLU A 51 -1.86 -0.56 14.32
N GLN A 52 -1.65 -1.89 14.34
CA GLN A 52 -1.10 -2.60 13.20
C GLN A 52 -2.04 -2.51 11.99
N GLN A 53 -1.51 -2.05 10.86
CA GLN A 53 -2.26 -1.94 9.61
C GLN A 53 -1.77 -2.96 8.60
N ILE A 54 -2.68 -3.74 8.03
CA ILE A 54 -2.34 -4.76 7.03
C ILE A 54 -2.56 -4.21 5.62
N LEU A 55 -1.50 -4.17 4.83
CA LEU A 55 -1.52 -3.78 3.42
C LEU A 55 -1.21 -4.98 2.52
N PHE A 56 -2.06 -5.22 1.53
CA PHE A 56 -1.85 -6.20 0.48
C PHE A 56 -1.45 -5.46 -0.80
N ILE A 57 -0.17 -5.50 -1.14
CA ILE A 57 0.35 -4.81 -2.30
C ILE A 57 0.38 -5.78 -3.46
N LYS A 58 -0.42 -5.49 -4.49
CA LYS A 58 -0.44 -6.24 -5.74
C LYS A 58 0.30 -5.44 -6.80
N HIS A 59 1.11 -6.13 -7.59
CA HIS A 59 1.69 -5.57 -8.80
C HIS A 59 0.81 -5.87 -10.00
N GLU A 60 0.59 -4.93 -10.91
CA GLU A 60 -0.20 -5.19 -12.12
C GLU A 60 0.32 -6.41 -12.91
N ASP A 61 1.66 -6.55 -13.00
CA ASP A 61 2.32 -7.64 -13.74
C ASP A 61 2.45 -8.95 -12.94
N LYS A 62 2.18 -8.92 -11.62
CA LYS A 62 2.31 -10.09 -10.74
C LYS A 62 0.94 -10.56 -10.26
N GLN A 63 0.71 -11.88 -10.33
CA GLN A 63 -0.49 -12.48 -9.74
C GLN A 63 -0.45 -12.55 -8.21
N ASP A 64 0.75 -12.55 -7.63
CA ASP A 64 0.96 -12.62 -6.19
C ASP A 64 0.68 -11.28 -5.49
N PHE A 65 0.14 -11.39 -4.27
CA PHE A 65 -0.05 -10.27 -3.36
C PHE A 65 1.06 -10.30 -2.31
N GLU A 66 1.74 -9.17 -2.14
CA GLU A 66 2.72 -8.97 -1.08
C GLU A 66 2.05 -8.40 0.15
N LYS A 67 2.02 -9.15 1.25
CA LYS A 67 1.52 -8.66 2.53
C LYS A 67 2.59 -7.82 3.21
N LEU A 68 2.26 -6.57 3.50
CA LEU A 68 3.01 -5.66 4.35
C LEU A 68 2.20 -5.39 5.62
N VAL A 69 2.84 -5.51 6.77
CA VAL A 69 2.25 -5.08 8.05
C VAL A 69 2.99 -3.83 8.47
N LEU A 70 2.25 -2.76 8.74
CA LEU A 70 2.77 -1.52 9.27
C LEU A 70 2.53 -1.49 10.78
N GLU A 71 3.56 -1.16 11.54
CA GLU A 71 3.57 -0.96 12.99
C GLU A 71 4.49 0.21 13.35
#